data_AF-G3HZD9-F1
#
_entry.id   AF-G3HZD9-F1
#
_cell.length_a   1.000
_cell.length_b   1.000
_cell.length_c   1.000
_cell.angle_alpha   90.00
_cell.angle_beta   90.00
_cell.angle_gamma   90.00
#
_symmetry.space_group_name_H-M   'P 1'
#
loop_
_entity.id
_entity.type
_entity.pdbx_description
1 polymer ?
#
loop_
_entity_poly.entity_id
_entity_poly.type
_entity_poly.pdbx_seq_one_letter_code
_entity_poly.pdbx_strand_id
1 'polypeptide(L)' 'MESADQAVAELNGTQVESVQLKVNIARKQPMLDAATGKSVWGSLAVQNSPKGCHRDKRTQIVYSDDL' A
#
# COMPACT_ATOMS: atom_id res chain seq x y z
N MET A 1 10.64 7.50 -0.56
CA MET A 1 9.58 8.45 -1.01
C MET A 1 9.45 8.45 -2.53
N GLU A 2 10.54 8.19 -3.26
CA GLU A 2 10.60 8.27 -4.74
C GLU A 2 9.66 7.31 -5.49
N SER A 3 9.36 6.12 -4.96
CA SER A 3 8.49 5.14 -5.65
C SER A 3 7.06 5.64 -5.89
N ALA A 4 6.52 6.47 -5.01
CA ALA A 4 5.18 7.02 -5.18
C ALA A 4 5.14 8.10 -6.28
N ASP A 5 6.18 8.92 -6.36
CA ASP A 5 6.30 9.97 -7.38
C ASP A 5 6.47 9.34 -8.77
N GLN A 6 7.30 8.29 -8.85
CA GLN A 6 7.48 7.49 -10.05
C GLN A 6 6.16 6.88 -10.54
N ALA A 7 5.39 6.24 -9.65
CA ALA A 7 4.10 5.64 -10.03
C ALA A 7 3.08 6.67 -10.51
N VAL A 8 3.05 7.87 -9.93
CA VAL A 8 2.19 8.97 -10.41
C VAL A 8 2.62 9.44 -11.80
N ALA A 9 3.92 9.55 -12.06
CA ALA A 9 4.44 9.96 -13.36
C ALA A 9 4.11 8.93 -14.46
N GLU A 10 4.16 7.63 -14.15
CA GLU A 10 3.89 6.56 -15.11
C GLU A 10 2.40 6.39 -15.42
N LEU A 11 1.52 6.61 -14.43
CA LEU A 11 0.08 6.32 -14.58
C LEU A 11 -0.79 7.56 -14.83
N ASN A 12 -0.33 8.77 -14.53
CA ASN A 12 -1.12 9.96 -14.77
C ASN A 12 -1.16 10.29 -16.28
N GLY A 13 -2.37 10.25 -16.84
CA GLY A 13 -2.63 10.53 -18.25
C GLY A 13 -2.65 9.29 -19.13
N THR A 14 -2.41 8.09 -18.59
CA THR A 14 -2.58 6.83 -19.33
C THR A 14 -4.06 6.58 -19.62
N GLN A 15 -4.32 5.88 -20.73
CA GLN A 15 -5.67 5.53 -21.15
C GLN A 15 -5.88 4.03 -20.95
N VAL A 16 -6.81 3.67 -20.08
CA VAL A 16 -7.21 2.27 -19.83
C VAL A 16 -8.65 2.13 -20.30
N GLU A 17 -8.91 1.19 -21.22
CA GLU A 17 -10.25 0.89 -21.72
C GLU A 17 -11.04 2.14 -22.17
N SER A 18 -10.36 3.08 -22.84
CA SER A 18 -10.88 4.38 -23.32
C SER A 18 -11.05 5.49 -22.25
N VAL A 19 -10.77 5.23 -20.97
CA VAL A 19 -10.82 6.23 -19.89
C VAL A 19 -9.42 6.79 -19.61
N GLN A 20 -9.29 8.12 -19.61
CA GLN A 20 -8.04 8.79 -19.22
C GLN A 20 -7.93 8.86 -17.70
N LEU A 21 -6.88 8.26 -17.14
CA LEU A 21 -6.62 8.26 -15.71
C LEU A 21 -5.96 9.57 -15.27
N LYS A 22 -6.46 10.17 -14.19
CA LYS A 22 -5.83 11.31 -13.52
C LYS A 22 -5.36 10.87 -12.14
N VAL A 23 -4.06 10.69 -11.99
CA VAL A 23 -3.44 10.17 -10.76
C VAL A 23 -2.62 11.30 -10.13
N ASN A 24 -2.80 11.54 -8.83
CA ASN A 24 -2.04 12.54 -8.07
C ASN A 24 -1.90 12.11 -6.62
N ILE A 25 -0.80 12.49 -5.97
CA ILE A 25 -0.60 12.27 -4.53
C ILE A 25 -1.39 13.30 -3.72
N ALA A 26 -2.13 12.85 -2.72
CA ALA A 26 -2.85 13.76 -1.83
C ALA A 26 -1.87 14.56 -0.95
N ARG A 27 -1.94 15.89 -0.97
CA ARG A 27 -1.01 16.75 -0.22
C ARG A 27 -1.05 16.58 1.30
N LYS A 28 -2.12 15.98 1.83
CA LYS A 28 -2.33 15.72 3.26
C LYS A 28 -2.59 14.23 3.49
N GLN A 29 -1.68 13.36 3.03
CA GLN A 29 -1.78 11.96 3.41
C GLN A 29 -1.63 11.83 4.93
N PRO A 30 -2.53 11.09 5.62
CA PRO A 30 -2.28 10.73 6.99
C PRO A 30 -1.02 9.87 7.05
N MET A 31 -0.03 10.32 7.81
CA MET A 31 1.12 9.49 8.14
C MET A 31 0.62 8.34 9.00
N LEU A 32 0.49 7.16 8.40
CA LEU A 32 0.28 5.93 9.17
C LEU A 32 1.60 5.63 9.87
N ASP A 33 1.60 5.71 11.20
CA ASP A 33 2.70 5.21 12.01
C ASP A 33 2.92 3.74 11.65
N ALA A 34 4.12 3.41 11.15
CA ALA A 34 4.50 2.04 10.81
C ALA A 34 4.08 1.13 11.96
N ALA A 35 3.29 0.10 11.70
CA ALA A 35 2.47 -0.70 12.62
C ALA A 35 3.18 -1.20 13.90
N THR A 36 3.59 -0.27 14.75
CA THR A 36 4.41 -0.46 15.93
C THR A 36 3.86 0.48 17.01
N GLY A 37 2.57 0.31 17.30
CA GLY A 37 2.10 0.44 18.68
C GLY A 37 1.06 1.52 19.00
N LYS A 38 0.59 2.34 18.05
CA LYS A 38 -0.37 3.42 18.40
C LYS A 38 -1.68 3.46 17.61
N SER A 39 -1.80 2.71 16.52
CA SER A 39 -3.06 2.62 15.77
C SER A 39 -3.98 1.57 16.40
N VAL A 40 -5.28 1.86 16.51
CA VAL A 40 -6.32 0.90 16.96
C VAL A 40 -6.26 -0.40 16.14
N TRP A 41 -6.01 -0.29 14.83
CA TRP A 41 -5.81 -1.42 13.93
C TRP A 41 -4.48 -2.15 14.16
N GLY A 42 -3.43 -1.41 14.56
CA GLY A 42 -2.13 -1.97 14.93
C GLY A 42 -2.21 -2.80 16.22
N SER A 43 -2.86 -2.28 17.25
CA SER A 43 -3.12 -3.04 18.49
C SER A 43 -4.00 -4.25 18.23
N LEU A 44 -5.06 -4.11 17.42
CA LEU A 44 -5.93 -5.24 17.06
C LEU A 44 -5.16 -6.35 16.32
N ALA A 45 -4.33 -5.98 15.35
CA ALA A 45 -3.52 -6.92 14.56
C ALA A 45 -2.44 -7.62 15.40
N VAL A 46 -1.84 -6.92 16.37
CA VAL A 46 -0.78 -7.47 17.25
C VAL A 46 -1.37 -8.30 18.39
N GLN A 47 -2.49 -7.89 18.99
CA GLN A 47 -3.05 -8.52 20.20
C GLN A 47 -3.99 -9.70 19.90
N ASN A 48 -4.68 -9.71 18.75
CA ASN A 48 -5.57 -10.82 18.36
C ASN A 48 -4.95 -11.80 17.36
N SER A 49 -3.69 -11.59 16.95
CA SER A 49 -2.97 -12.60 16.18
C SER A 49 -2.42 -13.66 17.14
N PRO A 50 -2.79 -14.96 16.99
CA PRO A 50 -2.22 -16.04 17.79
C PRO A 50 -0.70 -16.23 17.61
N LYS A 51 -0.05 -15.43 16.76
CA LYS A 51 1.40 -15.46 16.50
C LYS A 51 2.13 -14.15 16.80
N GLY A 52 1.48 -13.13 17.36
CA GLY A 52 2.14 -11.86 17.73
C GLY A 52 2.80 -11.13 16.54
N CYS A 53 4.00 -10.58 16.71
CA CYS A 53 4.83 -9.94 15.66
C CYS A 53 5.43 -10.93 14.66
N HIS A 54 4.64 -11.95 14.28
CA HIS A 54 5.06 -13.00 13.38
C HIS A 54 5.44 -12.39 12.03
N ARG A 55 6.74 -12.42 11.73
CA ARG A 55 7.21 -12.24 10.38
C ARG A 55 6.71 -13.43 9.56
N ASP A 56 5.72 -13.18 8.72
CA ASP A 56 5.09 -14.21 7.91
C ASP A 56 6.17 -14.93 7.08
N LYS A 57 6.20 -16.25 7.18
CA LYS A 57 7.17 -17.11 6.49
C LYS A 57 6.66 -17.61 5.15
N ARG A 58 5.42 -17.29 4.77
CA ARG A 58 4.87 -17.71 3.50
C ARG A 58 5.57 -16.93 2.40
N THR A 59 5.79 -17.60 1.28
CA THR A 59 6.33 -16.95 0.10
C THR A 59 5.33 -15.88 -0.36
N GLN A 60 5.81 -14.67 -0.56
CA GLN A 60 5.01 -13.57 -1.09
C GLN A 60 4.49 -13.98 -2.48
N ILE A 61 3.17 -14.07 -2.61
CA ILE A 61 2.54 -14.28 -3.91
C ILE A 61 2.57 -12.94 -4.65
N VAL A 62 3.32 -12.90 -5.74
CA VAL A 62 3.38 -11.75 -6.65
C VAL A 62 2.48 -12.10 -7.83
N TYR A 63 1.42 -11.32 -8.02
CA TYR A 63 0.60 -11.41 -9.23
C TYR A 63 1.33 -10.68 -10.35
N SER A 64 1.51 -11.35 -11.47
CA SER A 64 1.96 -10.70 -12.70
C SER A 64 0.84 -9.79 -13.22
N ASP A 65 1.20 -8.64 -13.76
CA ASP A 65 0.29 -7.66 -14.36
C ASP A 65 -0.31 -8.12 -15.71
N ASP A 66 -0.14 -9.39 -16.07
CA ASP A 66 -0.55 -9.96 -17.36
C ASP A 66 -1.99 -10.45 -17.29
N LEU A 67 -2.94 -9.50 -17.27
CA LEU A 67 -4.36 -9.69 -17.59
C LEU A 67 -4.90 -8.47 -18.33
#